data_AF-A0A3L8BM87-F1
#
_entry.id   AF-A0A3L8BM87-F1
#
_cell.length_a   1.000
_cell.length_b   1.000
_cell.length_c   1.000
_cell.angle_alpha   90.00
_cell.angle_beta   90.00
_cell.angle_gamma   90.00
#
_symmetry.space_group_name_H-M   'P 1'
#
loop_
_entity.id
_entity.type
_entity.pdbx_description
1 polymer ?
#
loop_
_entity_poly.entity_id
_entity_poly.type
_entity_poly.pdbx_seq_one_letter_code
_entity_poly.pdbx_strand_id
1 'polypeptide(L)'
;MLVITSYPVTQVDGNAVESSYVLELAPGPHSLTVVYQTYQWNYRCQFEWEADADQRYEVVNSDNVHPLTLYRWVRINSLWAARYDPVNPISCEKRTTG
;
A
#
# COMPACT_ATOMS: atom_id res chain seq x y z
N MET A 1 -6.47 9.62 8.70
CA MET A 1 -6.79 8.84 7.48
C MET A 1 -6.40 7.38 7.68
N LEU A 2 -6.90 6.48 6.85
CA LEU A 2 -6.72 5.03 7.03
C LEU A 2 -6.06 4.40 5.81
N VAL A 3 -4.97 3.65 6.02
CA VAL A 3 -4.38 2.78 4.98
C VAL A 3 -4.76 1.34 5.31
N ILE A 4 -5.31 0.64 4.34
CA ILE A 4 -5.63 -0.78 4.42
C ILE A 4 -4.76 -1.51 3.41
N THR A 5 -4.25 -2.67 3.77
CA THR A 5 -3.47 -3.48 2.85
C THR A 5 -3.78 -4.95 3.01
N SER A 6 -3.74 -5.67 1.89
CA SER A 6 -3.81 -7.13 1.87
C SER A 6 -2.49 -7.80 2.23
N TYR A 7 -1.44 -7.01 2.50
CA TYR A 7 -0.06 -7.48 2.65
C TYR A 7 0.61 -6.81 3.84
N PRO A 8 1.56 -7.46 4.54
CA PRO A 8 2.19 -6.87 5.70
C PRO A 8 2.96 -5.59 5.36
N VAL A 9 2.63 -4.49 6.06
CA VAL A 9 3.48 -3.31 6.12
C VAL A 9 4.63 -3.56 7.07
N THR A 10 5.85 -3.25 6.64
CA THR A 10 7.06 -3.43 7.46
C THR A 10 7.72 -2.12 7.84
N GLN A 11 7.47 -1.03 7.10
CA GLN A 11 7.96 0.31 7.43
C GLN A 11 6.95 1.40 7.08
N VAL A 12 6.89 2.44 7.91
CA VAL A 12 6.12 3.68 7.70
C VAL A 12 7.04 4.86 7.96
N ASP A 13 7.15 5.78 7.02
CA ASP A 13 7.98 7.00 7.13
C ASP A 13 9.44 6.69 7.53
N GLY A 14 9.99 5.61 6.94
CA GLY A 14 11.35 5.13 7.21
C GLY A 14 11.51 4.36 8.53
N ASN A 15 10.49 4.32 9.40
CA ASN A 15 10.53 3.61 10.67
C ASN A 15 10.00 2.18 10.51
N ALA A 16 10.72 1.21 11.08
CA ALA A 16 10.23 -0.16 11.15
C ALA A 16 9.00 -0.25 12.06
N VAL A 17 7.99 -0.97 11.61
CA VAL A 17 6.77 -1.23 12.38
C VAL A 17 6.57 -2.73 12.54
N GLU A 18 5.87 -3.12 13.61
CA GLU A 18 5.33 -4.48 13.68
C GLU A 18 4.36 -4.68 12.52
N SER A 19 4.44 -5.85 11.87
CA SER A 19 3.66 -6.15 10.67
C SER A 19 2.18 -5.86 10.89
N SER A 20 1.68 -4.82 10.21
CA SER A 20 0.28 -4.39 10.29
C SER A 20 -0.38 -4.43 8.92
N TYR A 21 -1.70 -4.59 8.91
CA TYR A 21 -2.55 -4.57 7.72
C TYR A 21 -3.46 -3.33 7.67
N VAL A 22 -3.50 -2.57 8.77
CA VAL A 22 -4.30 -1.36 8.91
C VAL A 22 -3.46 -0.32 9.63
N LEU A 23 -3.38 0.89 9.07
CA LEU A 23 -2.62 1.99 9.63
C LEU A 23 -3.49 3.24 9.69
N GLU A 24 -3.48 3.89 10.84
CA GLU A 24 -4.00 5.24 10.99
C GLU A 24 -2.85 6.23 10.90
N LEU A 25 -2.93 7.14 9.95
CA LEU A 25 -1.90 8.12 9.65
C LEU A 25 -2.51 9.54 9.68
N ALA A 26 -1.69 10.54 9.97
CA ALA A 26 -2.10 11.95 9.86
C ALA A 26 -2.19 12.36 8.38
N PRO A 27 -2.94 13.41 8.00
CA PRO A 27 -2.85 13.94 6.64
C PRO A 27 -1.45 14.49 6.35
N GLY A 28 -0.97 14.32 5.11
CA GLY A 28 0.34 14.81 4.66
C GLY A 28 1.14 13.80 3.83
N PRO A 29 2.42 14.07 3.58
CA PRO A 29 3.29 13.18 2.83
C PRO A 29 3.66 11.96 3.66
N HIS A 30 3.53 10.78 3.06
CA HIS A 30 3.90 9.51 3.69
C HIS A 30 4.68 8.60 2.77
N SER A 31 5.50 7.75 3.38
CA SER A 31 6.13 6.62 2.72
C SER A 31 5.76 5.30 3.40
N LEU A 32 5.58 4.25 2.60
CA LEU A 32 5.16 2.93 3.06
C LEU A 32 5.98 1.85 2.41
N THR A 33 6.48 0.89 3.19
CA THR A 33 7.09 -0.33 2.65
C THR A 33 6.21 -1.54 2.93
N VAL A 34 5.77 -2.19 1.85
CA VAL A 34 4.90 -3.37 1.87
C VAL A 34 5.65 -4.58 1.34
N VAL A 35 5.45 -5.72 2.00
CA VAL A 35 6.05 -6.99 1.60
C VAL A 35 5.01 -7.89 0.97
N TYR A 36 5.17 -8.20 -0.31
CA TYR A 36 4.31 -9.11 -1.06
C TYR A 36 5.04 -10.42 -1.36
N GLN A 37 4.61 -11.49 -0.69
CA GLN A 37 5.18 -12.82 -0.86
C GLN A 37 4.36 -13.62 -1.89
N THR A 38 5.06 -14.16 -2.88
CA THR A 38 4.55 -15.15 -3.83
C THR A 38 5.23 -16.49 -3.56
N TYR A 39 4.83 -17.54 -4.28
CA TYR A 39 5.45 -18.86 -4.17
C TYR A 39 6.95 -18.85 -4.47
N GLN A 40 7.40 -17.99 -5.39
CA GLN A 40 8.79 -17.98 -5.89
C GLN A 40 9.62 -16.79 -5.38
N TRP A 41 8.94 -15.71 -4.97
CA TRP A 41 9.57 -14.41 -4.79
C TRP A 41 8.97 -13.66 -3.61
N ASN A 42 9.82 -12.88 -2.95
CA ASN A 42 9.45 -11.88 -1.97
C ASN A 42 9.68 -10.50 -2.59
N TYR A 43 8.62 -9.73 -2.75
CA TYR A 43 8.66 -8.37 -3.26
C TYR A 43 8.62 -7.39 -2.11
N ARG A 44 9.59 -6.47 -2.06
CA ARG A 44 9.58 -5.31 -1.16
C ARG A 44 9.27 -4.07 -1.98
N CYS A 45 8.02 -3.61 -1.92
CA CYS A 45 7.59 -2.41 -2.64
C CYS A 45 7.52 -1.20 -1.69
N GLN A 46 8.05 -0.06 -2.13
CA GLN A 46 7.98 1.22 -1.44
C GLN A 46 7.06 2.18 -2.18
N PHE A 47 6.17 2.84 -1.46
CA PHE A 47 5.25 3.86 -1.97
C PHE A 47 5.56 5.20 -1.31
N GLU A 48 5.34 6.27 -2.06
CA GLU A 48 5.29 7.64 -1.55
C GLU A 48 4.03 8.30 -2.12
N TRP A 49 3.25 8.95 -1.27
CA TRP A 49 2.05 9.67 -1.69
C TRP A 49 1.71 10.80 -0.73
N GLU A 50 0.96 11.77 -1.24
CA GLU A 50 0.33 12.81 -0.43
C GLU A 50 -1.04 12.30 0.01
N ALA A 51 -1.26 12.32 1.32
CA ALA A 51 -2.38 11.65 1.91
C ALA A 51 -3.38 12.64 2.51
N ASP A 52 -4.59 12.60 1.97
CA ASP A 52 -5.65 13.55 2.25
C ASP A 52 -6.37 13.23 3.56
N ALA A 53 -6.87 14.27 4.22
CA ALA A 53 -7.74 14.13 5.38
C ALA A 53 -9.02 13.35 5.04
N ASP A 54 -9.46 12.53 5.98
CA ASP A 54 -10.68 11.69 5.89
C ASP A 54 -10.72 10.71 4.70
N GLN A 55 -9.62 10.53 3.98
CA GLN A 55 -9.52 9.53 2.91
C GLN A 55 -9.09 8.17 3.44
N ARG A 56 -9.37 7.16 2.62
CA ARG A 56 -8.89 5.79 2.80
C ARG A 56 -8.01 5.43 1.63
N TYR A 57 -6.96 4.69 1.91
CA TYR A 57 -6.03 4.18 0.91
C TYR A 57 -5.97 2.67 1.00
N GLU A 58 -5.78 2.01 -0.13
CA GLU A 58 -5.74 0.56 -0.24
C GLU A 58 -4.54 0.12 -1.06
N VAL A 59 -3.69 -0.74 -0.51
CA VAL A 59 -2.63 -1.42 -1.26
C VAL A 59 -3.10 -2.81 -1.65
N VAL A 60 -3.18 -3.05 -2.96
CA VAL A 60 -3.64 -4.32 -3.53
C VAL A 60 -2.70 -4.79 -4.64
N ASN A 61 -2.78 -6.08 -4.97
CA ASN A 61 -2.14 -6.57 -6.18
C ASN A 61 -2.78 -5.93 -7.41
N SER A 62 -1.96 -5.68 -8.42
CA SER A 62 -2.41 -5.19 -9.72
C SER A 62 -1.75 -6.01 -10.83
N ASP A 63 -2.49 -6.28 -11.89
CA ASP A 63 -1.97 -6.95 -13.10
C ASP A 63 -1.14 -5.99 -13.99
N ASN A 64 -0.57 -4.94 -13.39
CA ASN A 64 0.22 -3.90 -14.06
C ASN A 64 1.73 -4.23 -14.02
N VAL A 65 2.54 -3.28 -14.50
CA VAL A 65 4.02 -3.35 -14.50
C VAL A 65 4.60 -3.63 -13.10
N HIS A 66 3.92 -3.17 -12.05
CA HIS A 66 4.30 -3.44 -10.66
C HIS A 66 3.33 -4.43 -10.01
N PRO A 67 3.81 -5.31 -9.11
CA PRO A 67 2.97 -6.33 -8.51
C PRO A 67 1.92 -5.75 -7.55
N LEU A 68 2.18 -4.56 -6.99
CA LEU A 68 1.29 -3.84 -6.09
C LEU A 68 1.03 -2.41 -6.59
N THR A 69 -0.17 -1.91 -6.34
CA THR A 69 -0.56 -0.50 -6.55
C THR A 69 -1.30 0.00 -5.31
N LEU A 70 -1.04 1.25 -4.92
CA LEU A 70 -1.80 1.95 -3.89
C LEU A 70 -2.90 2.78 -4.55
N TYR A 71 -4.11 2.71 -4.03
CA TYR A 71 -5.26 3.46 -4.53
C TYR A 71 -5.87 4.28 -3.42
N ARG A 72 -6.47 5.42 -3.78
CA ARG A 72 -7.48 6.05 -2.93
C ARG A 72 -8.78 5.26 -3.04
N TRP A 73 -9.28 4.81 -1.89
CA TRP A 73 -10.51 4.03 -1.79
C TRP A 73 -11.67 4.97 -1.42
N VAL A 74 -12.65 5.08 -2.33
CA VAL A 74 -13.83 5.94 -2.14
C VAL A 74 -15.08 5.08 -2.10
N ARG A 75 -15.84 5.19 -1.01
CA ARG A 75 -17.14 4.54 -0.88
C ARG A 75 -18.16 5.29 -1.75
N ILE A 76 -18.75 4.59 -2.73
CA ILE A 76 -19.79 5.16 -3.58
C ILE A 76 -21.16 5.00 -2.90
N ASN A 77 -21.45 3.83 -2.32
CA ASN A 77 -22.69 3.58 -1.59
C ASN A 77 -22.54 2.41 -0.60
N SER A 78 -23.65 1.86 -0.11
CA SER A 78 -23.64 0.76 0.86
C SER A 78 -23.00 -0.53 0.35
N LEU A 79 -23.03 -0.78 -0.96
CA LEU A 79 -22.59 -2.02 -1.61
C LEU A 79 -21.36 -1.86 -2.50
N TRP A 80 -21.04 -0.62 -2.90
CA TRP A 80 -20.02 -0.34 -3.90
C TRP A 80 -18.98 0.66 -3.39
N ALA A 81 -17.74 0.39 -3.77
CA ALA A 81 -16.61 1.30 -3.64
C ALA A 81 -15.82 1.32 -4.95
N ALA A 82 -15.10 2.41 -5.18
CA ALA A 82 -14.21 2.56 -6.31
C ALA A 82 -12.81 2.92 -5.84
N ARG A 83 -11.85 2.52 -6.67
CA ARG A 83 -10.43 2.83 -6.53
C ARG A 83 -10.10 3.97 -7.48
N TYR A 84 -9.53 5.03 -6.94
CA TYR A 84 -9.09 6.21 -7.67
C TYR A 84 -7.58 6.43 -7.44
N ASP A 85 -6.99 7.28 -8.26
CA ASP A 85 -5.64 7.81 -8.09
C ASP A 85 -4.59 6.70 -7.87
N PRO A 86 -4.34 5.84 -8.87
CA PRO A 86 -3.34 4.78 -8.76
C PRO A 86 -1.96 5.39 -8.52
N VAL A 87 -1.32 4.97 -7.44
CA VAL A 87 0.06 5.29 -7.10
C VAL A 87 0.90 4.03 -7.28
N ASN A 88 1.80 4.07 -8.27
CA ASN A 88 2.80 3.05 -8.46
C ASN A 88 3.86 3.14 -7.35
N PRO A 89 4.45 2.00 -6.94
CA PRO A 89 5.56 2.04 -6.02
C PRO A 89 6.77 2.74 -6.68
N ILE A 90 7.47 3.58 -5.90
CA ILE A 90 8.70 4.23 -6.34
C ILE A 90 9.84 3.23 -6.52
N SER A 91 9.78 2.11 -5.80
CA SER A 91 10.67 0.98 -5.96
C SER A 91 9.93 -0.31 -5.64
N CYS A 92 10.21 -1.39 -6.37
CA CYS A 92 9.78 -2.70 -5.94
C CYS A 92 10.85 -3.75 -6.23
N GLU A 93 11.55 -4.17 -5.18
CA GLU A 93 12.65 -5.10 -5.27
C GLU A 93 12.17 -6.54 -5.19
N LYS A 94 12.52 -7.33 -6.20
CA LYS A 94 12.27 -8.76 -6.24
C LYS A 94 13.43 -9.50 -5.57
N ARG A 95 13.14 -10.27 -4.52
CA ARG A 95 14.10 -11.13 -3.82
C ARG A 95 13.64 -12.59 -3.90
N THR A 96 14.58 -13.53 -4.00
CA THR A 96 14.26 -14.96 -3.89
C THR A 96 13.75 -15.25 -2.48
N THR A 97 12.70 -16.05 -2.35
CA THR A 97 12.36 -16.70 -1.08
C THR A 97 13.51 -17.66 -0.76
N GLY A 98 14.28 -17.34 0.28
CA GLY A 98 15.38 -18.17 0.78
C GLY A 98 14.90 -19.46 1.40
#